data_AF-A0A558FN02-F1
#
_entry.id   AF-A0A558FN02-F1
#
_cell.length_a   1.000
_cell.length_b   1.000
_cell.length_c   1.000
_cell.angle_alpha   90.00
_cell.angle_beta   90.00
_cell.angle_gamma   90.00
#
_symmetry.space_group_name_H-M   'P 1'
#
loop_
_entity.id
_entity.type
_entity.pdbx_description
1 polymer ?
#
loop_
_entity_poly.entity_id
_entity_poly.type
_entity_poly.pdbx_seq_one_letter_code
_entity_poly.pdbx_strand_id
1 'polypeptide(L)'
;MPLGSPSIDSLSETVAAALPDALGDRLADATGSQRDSRDSAGDCGCEPAFSTPTDRPDDDTVTLAVDAGDCPHRGSLSTSAPCRAAVVEALETRDADRLVVRADGLERRYDADATGLLVAAGRFAERVRFRDDRLADRAREDPLGAAHEATGRAGPVRRAAVETGLAEGASRSADYGDALRAVVGPTLARSRVDPRPPADGRLVEATDLDTGAVARILRDGIESGDFRAGRATR
;
A
#
# COMPACT_ATOMS: atom_id res chain seq x y z
N MET A 1 49.21 -7.80 39.77
CA MET A 1 48.22 -8.84 39.43
C MET A 1 46.87 -8.19 39.20
N PRO A 2 46.43 -7.97 37.94
CA PRO A 2 45.05 -7.63 37.64
C PRO A 2 44.26 -8.89 37.26
N LEU A 3 43.11 -9.10 37.91
CA LEU A 3 42.12 -10.11 37.49
C LEU A 3 41.28 -9.48 36.38
N GLY A 4 41.49 -9.93 35.14
CA GLY A 4 40.64 -9.56 34.00
C GLY A 4 39.32 -10.30 34.08
N SER A 5 38.21 -9.57 34.08
CA SER A 5 36.87 -10.12 33.90
C SER A 5 36.74 -10.72 32.48
N PRO A 6 36.26 -11.97 32.32
CA PRO A 6 36.02 -12.50 30.98
C PRO A 6 34.81 -11.79 30.36
N SER A 7 35.01 -11.25 29.15
CA SER A 7 33.95 -10.69 28.32
C SER A 7 33.06 -11.81 27.75
N ILE A 8 31.77 -11.54 27.60
CA ILE A 8 30.71 -12.50 27.25
C ILE A 8 30.97 -13.17 25.89
N ASP A 9 31.69 -12.51 24.98
CA ASP A 9 32.10 -13.07 23.68
C ASP A 9 33.02 -14.30 23.80
N SER A 10 33.88 -14.36 24.82
CA SER A 10 34.84 -15.45 24.98
C SER A 10 34.20 -16.77 25.46
N LEU A 11 33.01 -16.71 26.06
CA LEU A 11 32.27 -17.90 26.50
C LEU A 11 31.53 -18.61 25.36
N SER A 12 31.29 -17.93 24.23
CA SER A 12 30.56 -18.51 23.09
C SER A 12 31.41 -19.49 22.28
N GLU A 13 32.70 -19.22 22.13
CA GLU A 13 33.62 -20.07 21.34
C GLU A 13 33.94 -21.40 22.05
N THR A 14 33.92 -21.42 23.38
CA THR A 14 34.29 -22.63 24.15
C THR A 14 33.14 -23.64 24.25
N VAL A 15 31.89 -23.19 24.12
CA VAL A 15 30.70 -24.06 24.18
C VAL A 15 30.43 -24.76 22.83
N ALA A 16 30.81 -24.13 21.71
CA ALA A 16 30.61 -24.70 20.37
C ALA A 16 31.47 -25.95 20.09
N ALA A 17 32.64 -26.08 20.73
CA ALA A 17 33.57 -27.19 20.49
C ALA A 17 33.28 -28.48 21.29
N ALA A 18 32.30 -28.46 22.21
CA ALA A 18 32.07 -29.55 23.17
C ALA A 18 30.63 -30.09 23.20
N LEU A 19 29.81 -29.81 22.18
CA LEU A 19 28.44 -30.32 22.09
C LEU A 19 28.28 -31.26 20.89
N PRO A 20 27.49 -32.35 21.02
CA PRO A 20 27.19 -33.24 19.90
C PRO A 20 26.41 -32.49 18.80
N ASP A 21 26.75 -32.76 17.54
CA ASP A 21 26.28 -32.05 16.33
C ASP A 21 24.76 -31.81 16.29
N ALA A 22 23.96 -32.73 16.86
CA ALA A 22 22.50 -32.65 16.88
C ALA A 22 21.91 -31.52 17.75
N LEU A 23 22.69 -30.93 18.66
CA LEU A 23 22.26 -29.76 19.46
C LEU A 23 22.73 -28.43 18.85
N GLY A 24 23.76 -28.46 17.99
CA GLY A 24 24.24 -27.29 17.26
C GLY A 24 23.20 -26.76 16.28
N ASP A 25 22.54 -27.66 15.54
CA ASP A 25 21.47 -27.29 14.59
C ASP A 25 20.27 -26.64 15.27
N ARG A 26 19.92 -27.05 16.50
CA ARG A 26 18.80 -26.46 17.24
C ARG A 26 19.12 -25.13 17.92
N LEU A 27 20.40 -24.85 18.20
CA LEU A 27 20.83 -23.54 18.70
C LEU A 27 21.09 -22.53 17.55
N ALA A 28 21.41 -23.00 16.35
CA ALA A 28 21.42 -22.16 15.15
C ALA A 28 20.03 -21.58 14.85
N ASP A 29 18.96 -22.40 14.96
CA ASP A 29 17.58 -21.93 14.84
C ASP A 29 17.19 -20.91 15.93
N ALA A 30 17.69 -21.09 17.16
CA ALA A 30 17.35 -20.19 18.28
C ALA A 30 18.14 -18.86 18.27
N THR A 31 19.28 -18.80 17.58
CA THR A 31 20.10 -17.58 17.47
C THR A 31 19.95 -16.85 16.13
N GLY A 32 19.37 -17.50 15.11
CA GLY A 32 18.90 -16.86 13.88
C GLY A 32 17.75 -15.88 14.13
N SER A 33 16.88 -16.16 15.11
CA SER A 33 15.70 -15.33 15.42
C SER A 33 16.00 -13.95 16.05
N GLN A 34 17.24 -13.66 16.45
CA GLN A 34 17.59 -12.39 17.12
C GLN A 34 18.36 -11.40 16.24
N ARG A 35 18.69 -11.76 14.99
CA ARG A 35 19.25 -10.80 14.01
C ARG A 35 18.19 -10.12 13.13
N ASP A 36 16.93 -10.57 13.17
CA ASP A 36 15.79 -9.93 12.50
C ASP A 36 15.09 -8.84 13.34
N SER A 37 15.49 -8.64 14.60
CA SER A 37 14.79 -7.73 15.52
C SER A 37 15.20 -6.25 15.41
N ARG A 38 15.68 -5.80 14.24
CA ARG A 38 15.99 -4.38 13.97
C ARG A 38 15.25 -3.76 12.77
N ASP A 39 14.15 -4.37 12.29
CA ASP A 39 13.29 -3.77 11.24
C ASP A 39 11.78 -3.72 11.56
N SER A 40 11.31 -4.27 12.70
CA SER A 40 9.86 -4.35 13.00
C SER A 40 9.21 -3.06 13.55
N ALA A 41 9.82 -1.90 13.30
CA ALA A 41 9.16 -0.59 13.49
C ALA A 41 8.72 0.07 12.16
N GLY A 42 8.97 -0.59 11.02
CA GLY A 42 8.73 -0.05 9.67
C GLY A 42 7.82 -0.89 8.77
N ASP A 43 7.46 -2.13 9.14
CA ASP A 43 6.55 -2.94 8.32
C ASP A 43 5.08 -2.68 8.70
N CYS A 44 4.27 -2.46 7.68
CA CYS A 44 2.85 -2.23 7.84
C CYS A 44 2.05 -3.52 8.02
N GLY A 45 2.62 -4.72 7.83
CA GLY A 45 1.86 -5.97 7.97
C GLY A 45 0.71 -6.11 6.96
N CYS A 46 0.80 -5.44 5.81
CA CYS A 46 -0.13 -5.63 4.71
C CYS A 46 0.34 -6.83 3.87
N GLU A 47 -0.59 -7.72 3.52
CA GLU A 47 -0.34 -8.93 2.73
C GLU A 47 -1.02 -8.83 1.35
N PRO A 48 -0.27 -8.53 0.28
CA PRO A 48 -0.80 -8.43 -1.06
C PRO A 48 -0.94 -9.80 -1.74
N ALA A 49 -2.06 -10.03 -2.41
CA ALA A 49 -2.34 -11.24 -3.17
C ALA A 49 -3.03 -10.91 -4.50
N PHE A 50 -2.53 -11.50 -5.59
CA PHE A 50 -3.12 -11.37 -6.92
C PHE A 50 -4.19 -12.44 -7.15
N SER A 51 -5.31 -12.04 -7.74
CA SER A 51 -6.39 -12.94 -8.13
C SER A 51 -6.93 -12.56 -9.51
N THR A 52 -7.44 -13.56 -10.24
CA THR A 52 -8.19 -13.38 -11.48
C THR A 52 -9.52 -14.11 -11.33
N PRO A 53 -10.64 -13.59 -11.88
CA PRO A 53 -11.92 -14.27 -11.85
C PRO A 53 -11.81 -15.66 -12.49
N THR A 54 -12.31 -16.69 -11.79
CA THR A 54 -12.32 -18.08 -12.30
C THR A 54 -13.70 -18.49 -12.80
N ASP A 55 -14.74 -17.74 -12.42
CA ASP A 55 -16.14 -17.96 -12.78
C ASP A 55 -16.50 -17.38 -14.15
N ARG A 56 -15.64 -16.51 -14.70
CA ARG A 56 -15.84 -15.81 -15.97
C ARG A 56 -14.56 -15.94 -16.81
N PRO A 57 -14.44 -17.00 -17.64
CA PRO A 57 -13.18 -17.32 -18.33
C PRO A 57 -12.74 -16.27 -19.35
N ASP A 58 -13.65 -15.42 -19.83
CA ASP A 58 -13.35 -14.29 -20.72
C ASP A 58 -12.95 -13.00 -19.97
N ASP A 59 -12.95 -13.03 -18.63
CA ASP A 59 -12.56 -11.91 -17.77
C ASP A 59 -11.14 -12.14 -17.23
N ASP A 60 -10.17 -11.47 -17.83
CA ASP A 60 -8.76 -11.52 -17.44
C ASP A 60 -8.37 -10.45 -16.40
N THR A 61 -9.33 -9.72 -15.84
CA THR A 61 -9.10 -8.64 -14.86
C THR A 61 -8.29 -9.15 -13.67
N VAL A 62 -7.09 -8.62 -13.48
CA VAL A 62 -6.24 -8.92 -12.34
C VAL A 62 -6.61 -8.01 -11.18
N THR A 63 -7.02 -8.60 -10.05
CA THR A 63 -7.25 -7.87 -8.80
C THR A 63 -6.10 -8.10 -7.83
N LEU A 64 -5.45 -7.02 -7.40
CA LEU A 64 -4.59 -7.00 -6.23
C LEU A 64 -5.45 -6.77 -4.98
N ALA A 65 -5.58 -7.82 -4.17
CA ALA A 65 -6.23 -7.76 -2.87
C ALA A 65 -5.18 -7.67 -1.78
N VAL A 66 -5.31 -6.70 -0.88
CA VAL A 66 -4.40 -6.52 0.25
C VAL A 66 -5.17 -6.83 1.53
N ASP A 67 -4.73 -7.83 2.27
CA ASP A 67 -5.16 -8.02 3.66
C ASP A 67 -4.34 -7.08 4.55
N ALA A 68 -5.01 -6.29 5.37
CA ALA A 68 -4.42 -5.36 6.30
C ALA A 68 -5.03 -5.54 7.70
N GLY A 69 -5.47 -6.75 8.04
CA GLY A 69 -6.01 -7.11 9.35
C GLY A 69 -5.00 -6.93 10.50
N ASP A 70 -3.74 -7.26 10.24
CA ASP A 70 -2.64 -7.10 11.22
C ASP A 70 -1.87 -5.77 11.03
N CYS A 71 -2.37 -4.89 10.16
CA CYS A 71 -1.73 -3.62 9.86
C CYS A 71 -2.08 -2.54 10.88
N PRO A 72 -1.10 -1.92 11.57
CA PRO A 72 -1.37 -0.82 12.50
C PRO A 72 -1.98 0.42 11.82
N HIS A 73 -1.78 0.55 10.51
CA HIS A 73 -2.31 1.63 9.67
C HIS A 73 -3.60 1.25 8.93
N ARG A 74 -4.13 0.04 9.17
CA ARG A 74 -5.38 -0.48 8.58
C ARG A 74 -5.40 -0.41 7.04
N GLY A 75 -4.24 -0.53 6.41
CA GLY A 75 -4.08 -0.49 4.95
C GLY A 75 -4.42 0.87 4.31
N SER A 76 -4.29 1.98 5.04
CA SER A 76 -4.61 3.32 4.52
C SER A 76 -3.52 3.86 3.58
N LEU A 77 -3.67 3.67 2.27
CA LEU A 77 -2.66 4.09 1.29
C LEU A 77 -2.51 5.61 1.17
N SER A 78 -3.56 6.38 1.43
CA SER A 78 -3.50 7.84 1.37
C SER A 78 -2.67 8.46 2.50
N THR A 79 -2.58 7.78 3.65
CA THR A 79 -1.93 8.32 4.85
C THR A 79 -0.67 7.57 5.28
N SER A 80 -0.48 6.32 4.82
CA SER A 80 0.59 5.44 5.28
C SER A 80 1.58 5.13 4.15
N ALA A 81 2.80 5.65 4.28
CA ALA A 81 3.92 5.31 3.41
C ALA A 81 4.25 3.80 3.40
N PRO A 82 4.36 3.09 4.54
CA PRO A 82 4.70 1.67 4.50
C PRO A 82 3.59 0.82 3.86
N CYS A 83 2.31 1.19 3.98
CA CYS A 83 1.23 0.52 3.24
C CYS A 83 1.34 0.72 1.72
N ARG A 84 1.74 1.93 1.27
CA ARG A 84 2.04 2.15 -0.15
C ARG A 84 3.22 1.31 -0.59
N ALA A 85 4.27 1.24 0.23
CA ALA A 85 5.45 0.47 -0.11
C ALA A 85 5.12 -1.01 -0.34
N ALA A 86 4.35 -1.65 0.56
CA ALA A 86 3.93 -3.04 0.39
C ALA A 86 3.14 -3.27 -0.91
N VAL A 87 2.24 -2.35 -1.27
CA VAL A 87 1.46 -2.44 -2.51
C VAL A 87 2.35 -2.24 -3.74
N VAL A 88 3.19 -1.19 -3.74
CA VAL A 88 4.05 -0.87 -4.87
C VAL A 88 5.09 -1.98 -5.09
N GLU A 89 5.64 -2.55 -4.02
CA GLU A 89 6.56 -3.69 -4.08
C GLU A 89 5.92 -4.91 -4.75
N ALA A 90 4.67 -5.25 -4.41
CA ALA A 90 3.94 -6.31 -5.10
C ALA A 90 3.75 -5.97 -6.59
N LEU A 91 3.46 -4.70 -6.91
CA LEU A 91 3.27 -4.22 -8.29
C LEU A 91 4.57 -4.13 -9.10
N GLU A 92 5.75 -4.21 -8.48
CA GLU A 92 7.01 -4.40 -9.23
C GLU A 92 7.07 -5.77 -9.91
N THR A 93 6.35 -6.77 -9.35
CA THR A 93 6.36 -8.14 -9.86
C THR A 93 5.26 -8.40 -10.89
N ARG A 94 4.10 -7.75 -10.74
CA ARG A 94 2.93 -7.97 -11.57
C ARG A 94 1.95 -6.80 -11.50
N ASP A 95 1.43 -6.40 -12.65
CA ASP A 95 0.40 -5.36 -12.73
C ASP A 95 -0.98 -5.85 -12.27
N ALA A 96 -1.82 -4.92 -11.83
CA ALA A 96 -3.22 -5.17 -11.49
C ALA A 96 -4.14 -4.13 -12.13
N ASP A 97 -5.33 -4.57 -12.53
CA ASP A 97 -6.39 -3.73 -13.08
C ASP A 97 -7.28 -3.13 -11.99
N ARG A 98 -7.32 -3.80 -10.82
CA ARG A 98 -8.09 -3.35 -9.66
C ARG A 98 -7.30 -3.55 -8.38
N LEU A 99 -7.39 -2.56 -7.49
CA LEU A 99 -6.84 -2.63 -6.14
C LEU A 99 -7.94 -2.56 -5.07
N VAL A 100 -7.90 -3.53 -4.16
CA VAL A 100 -8.77 -3.56 -2.98
C VAL A 100 -7.95 -3.80 -1.72
N VAL A 101 -8.25 -3.07 -0.65
CA VAL A 101 -7.60 -3.23 0.66
C VAL A 101 -8.65 -3.55 1.70
N ARG A 102 -8.43 -4.60 2.50
CA ARG A 102 -9.36 -5.06 3.53
C ARG A 102 -8.76 -4.94 4.91
N ALA A 103 -9.49 -4.36 5.85
CA ALA A 103 -9.10 -4.27 7.26
C ALA A 103 -10.36 -4.18 8.13
N ASP A 104 -10.40 -4.89 9.25
CA ASP A 104 -11.48 -4.80 10.25
C ASP A 104 -12.91 -5.01 9.68
N GLY A 105 -13.06 -5.88 8.67
CA GLY A 105 -14.35 -6.10 7.99
C GLY A 105 -14.79 -4.97 7.06
N LEU A 106 -13.94 -3.97 6.82
CA LEU A 106 -14.10 -2.93 5.81
C LEU A 106 -13.25 -3.23 4.58
N GLU A 107 -13.78 -2.88 3.42
CA GLU A 107 -13.10 -2.95 2.13
C GLU A 107 -13.00 -1.54 1.55
N ARG A 108 -11.78 -1.14 1.17
CA ARG A 108 -11.44 0.08 0.42
C ARG A 108 -11.17 -0.31 -1.03
N ARG A 109 -11.91 0.28 -1.96
CA ARG A 109 -11.68 0.11 -3.40
C ARG A 109 -11.11 1.39 -3.97
N TYR A 110 -10.00 1.25 -4.67
CA TYR A 110 -9.37 2.33 -5.39
C TYR A 110 -9.87 2.33 -6.83
N ASP A 111 -10.06 3.51 -7.40
CA ASP A 111 -10.47 3.64 -8.79
C ASP A 111 -9.31 3.31 -9.75
N ALA A 112 -9.58 3.43 -11.06
CA ALA A 112 -8.62 3.12 -12.09
C ALA A 112 -7.43 4.08 -12.09
N ASP A 113 -7.63 5.36 -11.75
CA ASP A 113 -6.57 6.36 -11.74
C ASP A 113 -5.61 6.13 -10.56
N ALA A 114 -6.17 5.87 -9.37
CA ALA A 114 -5.40 5.51 -8.19
C ALA A 114 -4.63 4.19 -8.38
N THR A 115 -5.28 3.17 -8.96
CA THR A 115 -4.63 1.89 -9.26
C THR A 115 -3.53 2.08 -10.30
N GLY A 116 -3.79 2.84 -11.36
CA GLY A 116 -2.84 3.14 -12.43
C GLY A 116 -1.60 3.89 -11.93
N LEU A 117 -1.76 4.84 -11.00
CA LEU A 117 -0.64 5.53 -10.37
C LEU A 117 0.29 4.55 -9.63
N LEU A 118 -0.26 3.63 -8.84
CA LEU A 118 0.52 2.66 -8.07
C LEU A 118 1.20 1.62 -8.98
N VAL A 119 0.52 1.19 -10.04
CA VAL A 119 1.11 0.33 -11.09
C VAL A 119 2.29 1.03 -11.77
N ALA A 120 2.11 2.30 -12.15
CA ALA A 120 3.17 3.10 -12.75
C ALA A 120 4.36 3.29 -11.81
N ALA A 121 4.12 3.40 -10.51
CA ALA A 121 5.15 3.46 -9.48
C ALA A 121 5.93 2.14 -9.37
N GLY A 122 5.25 0.98 -9.36
CA GLY A 122 5.90 -0.34 -9.32
C GLY A 122 6.79 -0.58 -10.54
N ARG A 123 6.25 -0.35 -11.74
CA ARG A 123 7.03 -0.40 -12.99
C ARG A 123 8.23 0.55 -13.00
N PHE A 124 8.06 1.75 -12.43
CA PHE A 124 9.16 2.70 -12.33
C PHE A 124 10.24 2.23 -11.37
N ALA A 125 9.86 1.78 -10.17
CA ALA A 125 10.77 1.28 -9.15
C ALA A 125 11.60 0.10 -9.68
N GLU A 126 10.96 -0.87 -10.33
CA GLU A 126 11.62 -2.00 -10.99
C GLU A 126 12.68 -1.52 -12.00
N ARG A 127 12.31 -0.58 -12.87
CA ARG A 127 13.17 -0.07 -13.94
C ARG A 127 14.34 0.77 -13.44
N VAL A 128 14.19 1.50 -12.34
CA VAL A 128 15.25 2.38 -11.81
C VAL A 128 16.11 1.75 -10.74
N ARG A 129 15.68 0.64 -10.11
CA ARG A 129 16.39 -0.02 -8.99
C ARG A 129 17.89 -0.20 -9.28
N PHE A 130 18.24 -0.87 -10.38
CA PHE A 130 19.64 -1.10 -10.77
C PHE A 130 20.48 0.17 -10.97
N ARG A 131 19.86 1.34 -11.14
CA ARG A 131 20.55 2.61 -11.37
C ARG A 131 20.55 3.52 -10.15
N ASP A 132 19.47 3.52 -9.39
CA ASP A 132 19.22 4.41 -8.24
C ASP A 132 18.24 3.70 -7.28
N ASP A 133 18.78 2.83 -6.43
CA ASP A 133 18.02 2.08 -5.42
C ASP A 133 17.24 3.03 -4.50
N ARG A 134 17.85 4.16 -4.10
CA ARG A 134 17.20 5.16 -3.25
C ARG A 134 15.95 5.75 -3.90
N LEU A 135 15.99 5.98 -5.21
CA LEU A 135 14.82 6.47 -5.95
C LEU A 135 13.77 5.37 -6.14
N ALA A 136 14.18 4.11 -6.28
CA ALA A 136 13.25 2.98 -6.29
C ALA A 136 12.51 2.87 -4.93
N ASP A 137 13.24 2.93 -3.82
CA ASP A 137 12.65 2.90 -2.47
C ASP A 137 11.73 4.11 -2.25
N ARG A 138 12.14 5.30 -2.73
CA ARG A 138 11.26 6.47 -2.71
C ARG A 138 9.99 6.25 -3.54
N ALA A 139 10.07 5.58 -4.69
CA ALA A 139 8.88 5.30 -5.49
C ALA A 139 7.91 4.34 -4.80
N ARG A 140 8.39 3.45 -3.93
CA ARG A 140 7.55 2.60 -3.08
C ARG A 140 6.79 3.41 -2.02
N GLU A 141 7.51 4.24 -1.28
CA GLU A 141 6.95 4.96 -0.12
C GLU A 141 6.24 6.26 -0.50
N ASP A 142 6.78 6.98 -1.48
CA ASP A 142 6.36 8.30 -1.94
C ASP A 142 6.33 8.39 -3.48
N PRO A 143 5.38 7.69 -4.17
CA PRO A 143 5.22 7.75 -5.62
C PRO A 143 5.15 9.17 -6.20
N LEU A 144 4.42 10.08 -5.55
CA LEU A 144 4.24 11.47 -6.02
C LEU A 144 5.57 12.24 -5.93
N GLY A 145 6.30 12.14 -4.81
CA GLY A 145 7.59 12.78 -4.69
C GLY A 145 8.66 12.14 -5.58
N ALA A 146 8.62 10.82 -5.80
CA ALA A 146 9.50 10.14 -6.75
C ALA A 146 9.26 10.62 -8.19
N ALA A 147 7.99 10.79 -8.59
CA ALA A 147 7.63 11.36 -9.88
C ALA A 147 8.16 12.80 -10.02
N HIS A 148 7.99 13.63 -8.99
CA HIS A 148 8.50 14.99 -8.99
C HIS A 148 10.03 15.03 -9.13
N GLU A 149 10.75 14.19 -8.38
CA GLU A 149 12.20 14.12 -8.46
C GLU A 149 12.67 13.62 -9.83
N ALA A 150 12.06 12.55 -10.34
CA ALA A 150 12.45 11.95 -11.62
C ALA A 150 12.21 12.89 -12.81
N THR A 151 11.12 13.66 -12.78
CA THR A 151 10.79 14.64 -13.84
C THR A 151 11.74 15.83 -13.87
N GLY A 152 12.30 16.23 -12.72
CA GLY A 152 13.31 17.28 -12.61
C GLY A 152 14.71 16.85 -13.06
N ARG A 153 14.95 15.54 -13.23
CA ARG A 153 16.24 15.00 -13.70
C ARG A 153 16.34 15.01 -15.23
N ALA A 154 17.57 14.84 -15.74
CA ALA A 154 17.82 14.56 -17.15
C ALA A 154 18.09 13.06 -17.38
N GLY A 155 17.94 12.63 -18.63
CA GLY A 155 18.41 11.31 -19.07
C GLY A 155 17.48 10.14 -18.70
N PRO A 156 18.04 8.94 -18.42
CA PRO A 156 17.26 7.70 -18.29
C PRO A 156 16.17 7.72 -17.21
N VAL A 157 16.42 8.40 -16.09
CA VAL A 157 15.46 8.45 -14.97
C VAL A 157 14.18 9.21 -15.36
N ARG A 158 14.33 10.39 -15.99
CA ARG A 158 13.18 11.13 -16.51
C ARG A 158 12.43 10.33 -17.57
N ARG A 159 13.15 9.64 -18.45
CA ARG A 159 12.54 8.80 -19.48
C ARG A 159 11.72 7.67 -18.86
N ALA A 160 12.26 6.97 -17.85
CA ALA A 160 11.54 5.92 -17.15
C ALA A 160 10.23 6.46 -16.54
N ALA A 161 10.25 7.61 -15.87
CA ALA A 161 9.04 8.20 -15.29
C ALA A 161 7.95 8.54 -16.32
N VAL A 162 8.35 8.90 -17.54
CA VAL A 162 7.41 9.15 -18.65
C VAL A 162 6.91 7.83 -19.25
N GLU A 163 7.81 6.88 -19.53
CA GLU A 163 7.48 5.60 -20.18
C GLU A 163 6.58 4.71 -19.31
N THR A 164 6.75 4.73 -17.99
CA THR A 164 5.91 3.95 -17.07
C THR A 164 4.57 4.63 -16.76
N GLY A 165 4.41 5.90 -17.15
CA GLY A 165 3.23 6.71 -16.84
C GLY A 165 3.25 7.38 -15.45
N LEU A 166 4.32 7.21 -14.67
CA LEU A 166 4.41 7.73 -13.30
C LEU A 166 4.32 9.28 -13.26
N ALA A 167 5.00 9.95 -14.19
CA ALA A 167 4.96 11.41 -14.31
C ALA A 167 3.55 11.92 -14.64
N GLU A 168 2.84 11.21 -15.53
CA GLU A 168 1.48 11.58 -15.92
C GLU A 168 0.51 11.36 -14.75
N GLY A 169 0.53 10.17 -14.13
CA GLY A 169 -0.32 9.84 -12.99
C GLY A 169 -0.16 10.83 -11.84
N ALA A 170 1.08 11.20 -11.50
CA ALA A 170 1.36 12.16 -10.44
C ALA A 170 0.86 13.57 -10.77
N SER A 171 0.89 13.99 -12.04
CA SER A 171 0.47 15.34 -12.46
C SER A 171 -1.04 15.60 -12.32
N ARG A 172 -1.84 14.53 -12.22
CA ARG A 172 -3.31 14.63 -12.13
C ARG A 172 -3.82 14.92 -10.71
N SER A 173 -2.97 14.81 -9.69
CA SER A 173 -3.37 14.85 -8.29
C SER A 173 -2.58 15.91 -7.52
N ALA A 174 -3.25 16.58 -6.58
CA ALA A 174 -2.59 17.57 -5.70
C ALA A 174 -1.86 16.91 -4.51
N ASP A 175 -2.44 15.83 -3.97
CA ASP A 175 -1.93 15.11 -2.81
C ASP A 175 -2.43 13.65 -2.80
N TYR A 176 -2.01 12.86 -1.81
CA TYR A 176 -2.44 11.46 -1.66
C TYR A 176 -3.90 11.28 -1.26
N GLY A 177 -4.52 12.26 -0.61
CA GLY A 177 -5.94 12.22 -0.29
C GLY A 177 -6.79 12.24 -1.55
N ASP A 178 -6.35 12.96 -2.57
CA ASP A 178 -6.93 12.97 -3.90
C ASP A 178 -6.49 11.78 -4.75
N ALA A 179 -5.19 11.55 -4.88
CA ALA A 179 -4.62 10.51 -5.74
C ALA A 179 -5.03 9.09 -5.35
N LEU A 180 -5.23 8.83 -4.06
CA LEU A 180 -5.51 7.51 -3.50
C LEU A 180 -6.85 7.53 -2.74
N ARG A 181 -7.83 8.21 -3.33
CA ARG A 181 -9.19 8.23 -2.80
C ARG A 181 -9.83 6.87 -2.99
N ALA A 182 -10.31 6.29 -1.89
CA ALA A 182 -10.99 5.01 -1.91
C ALA A 182 -12.48 5.16 -1.60
N VAL A 183 -13.30 4.32 -2.23
CA VAL A 183 -14.68 4.09 -1.81
C VAL A 183 -14.68 2.97 -0.77
N VAL A 184 -15.33 3.18 0.38
CA VAL A 184 -15.25 2.32 1.56
C VAL A 184 -16.59 1.65 1.83
N GLY A 185 -16.60 0.37 2.18
CA GLY A 185 -17.80 -0.24 2.75
C GLY A 185 -17.54 -1.60 3.38
N PRO A 186 -18.53 -2.18 4.08
CA PRO A 186 -18.38 -3.49 4.70
C PRO A 186 -18.09 -4.57 3.65
N THR A 187 -17.25 -5.54 4.00
CA THR A 187 -16.88 -6.65 3.09
C THR A 187 -18.10 -7.46 2.63
N LEU A 188 -19.12 -7.60 3.50
CA LEU A 188 -20.33 -8.37 3.23
C LEU A 188 -21.45 -7.58 2.53
N ALA A 189 -21.40 -6.25 2.57
CA ALA A 189 -22.42 -5.40 1.96
C ALA A 189 -22.08 -5.12 0.50
N ARG A 190 -23.11 -4.89 -0.33
CA ARG A 190 -22.92 -4.36 -1.70
C ARG A 190 -22.98 -2.84 -1.77
N SER A 191 -23.32 -2.17 -0.67
CA SER A 191 -23.26 -0.72 -0.54
C SER A 191 -21.82 -0.27 -0.26
N ARG A 192 -21.45 0.89 -0.82
CA ARG A 192 -20.16 1.53 -0.67
C ARG A 192 -20.39 3.03 -0.47
N VAL A 193 -19.57 3.64 0.37
CA VAL A 193 -19.64 5.04 0.76
C VAL A 193 -18.34 5.71 0.33
N ASP A 194 -18.49 6.80 -0.39
CA ASP A 194 -17.39 7.70 -0.65
C ASP A 194 -17.19 8.62 0.57
N PRO A 195 -16.05 8.57 1.28
CA PRO A 195 -15.86 9.33 2.51
C PRO A 195 -15.72 10.83 2.28
N ARG A 196 -15.39 11.27 1.07
CA ARG A 196 -15.30 12.71 0.76
C ARG A 196 -16.66 13.18 0.26
N PRO A 197 -17.26 14.18 0.91
CA PRO A 197 -18.53 14.71 0.47
C PRO A 197 -18.45 15.47 -0.87
N PRO A 198 -19.59 15.68 -1.57
CA PRO A 198 -19.65 16.49 -2.78
C PRO A 198 -19.08 17.89 -2.57
N ALA A 199 -18.34 18.41 -3.56
CA ALA A 199 -17.57 19.66 -3.44
C ALA A 199 -18.45 20.90 -3.18
N ASP A 200 -19.69 20.86 -3.65
CA ASP A 200 -20.73 21.88 -3.52
C ASP A 200 -21.78 21.54 -2.45
N GLY A 201 -21.57 20.46 -1.69
CA GLY A 201 -22.47 20.03 -0.62
C GLY A 201 -22.57 21.06 0.50
N ARG A 202 -23.79 21.44 0.88
CA ARG A 202 -24.04 22.34 2.01
C ARG A 202 -24.52 21.56 3.22
N LEU A 203 -23.91 21.81 4.39
CA LEU A 203 -24.32 21.18 5.65
C LEU A 203 -25.75 21.58 5.99
N VAL A 204 -26.61 20.58 6.12
CA VAL A 204 -28.00 20.72 6.56
C VAL A 204 -28.08 20.47 8.06
N GLU A 205 -27.49 19.36 8.49
CA GLU A 205 -27.63 18.87 9.86
C GLU A 205 -26.38 18.07 10.27
N ALA A 206 -26.06 18.08 11.56
CA ALA A 206 -25.05 17.23 12.16
C ALA A 206 -25.59 16.61 13.45
N THR A 207 -25.30 15.34 13.66
CA THR A 207 -25.77 14.56 14.82
C THR A 207 -24.60 13.80 15.40
N ASP A 208 -24.32 13.99 16.70
CA ASP A 208 -23.38 13.17 17.43
C ASP A 208 -23.97 11.78 17.68
N LEU A 209 -23.17 10.75 17.46
CA LEU A 209 -23.54 9.35 17.67
C LEU A 209 -22.92 8.84 18.97
N ASP A 210 -23.57 7.85 19.59
CA ASP A 210 -23.10 7.20 20.82
C ASP A 210 -21.73 6.51 20.67
N THR A 211 -21.29 6.30 19.43
CA THR A 211 -19.96 5.79 19.08
C THR A 211 -18.85 6.85 19.16
N GLY A 212 -19.19 8.11 19.44
CA GLY A 212 -18.29 9.26 19.39
C GLY A 212 -18.06 9.81 17.98
N ALA A 213 -18.72 9.24 16.95
CA ALA A 213 -18.68 9.75 15.59
C ALA A 213 -19.74 10.85 15.36
N VAL A 214 -19.54 11.68 14.33
CA VAL A 214 -20.50 12.73 13.93
C VAL A 214 -21.09 12.39 12.56
N ALA A 215 -22.40 12.15 12.50
CA ALA A 215 -23.14 12.04 11.26
C ALA A 215 -23.44 13.44 10.71
N ARG A 216 -23.30 13.65 9.39
CA ARG A 216 -23.63 14.93 8.74
C ARG A 216 -24.53 14.69 7.54
N ILE A 217 -25.64 15.42 7.48
CA ILE A 217 -26.53 15.46 6.32
C ILE A 217 -26.12 16.67 5.49
N LEU A 218 -25.77 16.40 4.23
CA LEU A 218 -25.42 17.41 3.26
C LEU A 218 -26.53 17.47 2.21
N ARG A 219 -26.86 18.68 1.77
CA ARG A 219 -27.67 18.89 0.59
C ARG A 219 -26.74 19.16 -0.57
N ASP A 220 -26.85 18.35 -1.60
CA ASP A 220 -26.09 18.56 -2.82
C ASP A 220 -26.52 19.87 -3.50
N GLY A 221 -25.56 20.60 -4.06
CA GLY A 221 -25.78 21.88 -4.74
C GLY A 221 -26.15 21.73 -6.22
N ILE A 222 -26.68 20.56 -6.63
CA ILE A 222 -26.87 20.23 -8.04
C ILE A 222 -28.02 21.08 -8.64
N GLU A 223 -27.69 22.04 -9.51
CA GLU A 223 -28.61 22.47 -10.57
C GLU A 223 -28.92 21.25 -11.44
N SER A 224 -30.19 20.89 -11.53
CA SER A 224 -30.70 19.65 -12.09
C SER A 224 -30.20 19.39 -13.52
N GLY A 225 -29.16 18.56 -13.66
CA GLY A 225 -28.73 17.99 -14.94
C GLY A 225 -29.58 16.78 -15.28
N ASP A 226 -30.37 16.88 -16.34
CA ASP A 226 -31.35 15.91 -16.81
C ASP A 226 -30.71 14.53 -17.09
N PHE A 227 -30.89 13.58 -16.17
CA PHE A 227 -30.36 12.21 -16.31
C PHE A 227 -31.28 11.38 -17.20
N ARG A 228 -30.98 11.30 -18.50
CA ARG A 228 -31.64 10.35 -19.42
C ARG A 228 -31.26 8.92 -19.05
N ALA A 229 -32.19 8.21 -18.40
CA ALA A 229 -32.09 6.78 -18.15
C ALA A 229 -32.02 5.98 -19.47
N GLY A 230 -30.84 5.41 -19.77
CA GLY A 230 -30.68 4.39 -20.80
C GLY A 230 -31.34 3.08 -20.36
N ARG A 231 -32.23 2.55 -21.21
CA ARG A 231 -32.93 1.27 -20.98
C ARG A 231 -31.93 0.12 -20.91
N ALA A 232 -32.05 -0.70 -19.87
CA ALA A 232 -31.50 -2.04 -19.85
C ALA A 232 -32.26 -2.93 -20.85
N THR A 233 -31.57 -3.44 -21.87
CA THR A 233 -32.03 -4.59 -22.66
C THR A 233 -31.67 -5.88 -21.92
N ARG A 234 -32.63 -6.82 -21.92
CA ARG A 234 -32.60 -8.14 -21.28
C ARG A 234 -31.49 -9.04 -21.79
#